data_AF-A0A3M1DWD0-F1
#
_entry.id   AF-A0A3M1DWD0-F1
#
_cell.length_a   1.000
_cell.length_b   1.000
_cell.length_c   1.000
_cell.angle_alpha   90.00
_cell.angle_beta   90.00
_cell.angle_gamma   90.00
#
_symmetry.space_group_name_H-M   'P 1'
#
loop_
_entity.id
_entity.type
_entity.pdbx_description
1 polymer ?
#
loop_
_entity_poly.entity_id
_entity_poly.type
_entity_poly.pdbx_seq_one_letter_code
_entity_poly.pdbx_strand_id
1 'polypeptide(L)'
;MSWVLTHKKRIPAPVTVTRPSDREFGDLYPIGLDCLHLDLSAPCDLFRRLSSGEFVLYAGKGIPFDQGIRTGLAELGVEELYIREADVPRFFAYLRDSLEKIVKDANTSPVRKAQAVHISCTETMRRAYADPRAAFLQQAHEVITPTVDLIVRDDAATRALVQLTAYDHCTYV
;
A
#
# COMPACT_ATOMS: atom_id res chain seq x y z
N MET A 1 -0.32 51.24 7.23
CA MET A 1 0.83 50.44 7.73
C MET A 1 0.34 49.75 8.99
N SER A 2 0.23 48.44 9.18
CA SER A 2 0.63 47.23 8.45
C SER A 2 -0.34 46.13 8.93
N TRP A 3 -0.92 45.36 8.01
CA TRP A 3 -1.73 44.18 8.34
C TRP A 3 -0.81 42.96 8.40
N VAL A 4 -0.75 42.27 9.54
CA VAL A 4 -0.07 40.97 9.65
C VAL A 4 -1.15 39.88 9.65
N LEU A 5 -1.35 39.25 8.50
CA LEU A 5 -2.21 38.09 8.31
C LEU A 5 -1.48 36.84 8.83
N THR A 6 -1.90 36.33 9.98
CA THR A 6 -1.52 35.01 10.48
C THR A 6 -2.33 33.94 9.77
N HIS A 7 -1.72 33.24 8.81
CA HIS A 7 -2.30 32.05 8.19
C HIS A 7 -2.31 30.88 9.19
N LYS A 8 -3.36 30.82 10.03
CA LYS A 8 -3.69 29.65 10.86
C LYS A 8 -4.13 28.52 9.92
N LYS A 9 -3.20 27.60 9.61
CA LYS A 9 -3.44 26.39 8.82
C LYS A 9 -4.59 25.62 9.48
N ARG A 10 -5.76 25.60 8.83
CA ARG A 10 -6.94 24.86 9.31
C ARG A 10 -6.65 23.37 9.19
N ILE A 11 -6.51 22.71 10.32
CA ILE A 11 -6.62 21.24 10.43
C ILE A 11 -8.05 20.90 10.00
N PRO A 12 -8.27 20.00 9.02
CA PRO A 12 -9.61 19.57 8.66
C PRO A 12 -10.29 18.94 9.88
N ALA A 13 -11.55 19.30 10.12
CA ALA A 13 -12.32 18.76 11.22
C ALA A 13 -12.36 17.21 11.13
N PRO A 14 -12.30 16.49 12.26
CA PRO A 14 -12.47 15.05 12.24
C PRO A 14 -13.83 14.73 11.58
N VAL A 15 -13.77 14.03 10.45
CA VAL A 15 -14.96 13.55 9.74
C VAL A 15 -15.79 12.76 10.75
N THR A 16 -17.06 13.13 10.91
CA THR A 16 -17.96 12.46 11.85
C THR A 16 -18.19 11.03 11.35
N VAL A 17 -17.48 10.08 11.94
CA VAL A 17 -17.60 8.66 11.62
C VAL A 17 -18.91 8.16 12.24
N THR A 18 -19.95 8.01 11.42
CA THR A 18 -21.10 7.17 11.74
C THR A 18 -20.60 5.76 12.04
N ARG A 19 -20.84 5.28 13.26
CA ARG A 19 -20.41 3.97 13.77
C ARG A 19 -21.12 2.84 13.02
N PRO A 20 -20.42 2.04 12.19
CA PRO A 20 -20.94 0.78 11.73
C PRO A 20 -20.67 -0.24 12.83
N SER A 21 -21.68 -0.99 13.25
CA SER A 21 -21.51 -2.07 14.24
C SER A 21 -20.56 -3.14 13.72
N ASP A 22 -19.77 -3.77 14.61
CA ASP A 22 -18.79 -4.84 14.32
C ASP A 22 -19.33 -6.02 13.49
N ARG A 23 -20.65 -6.14 13.31
CA ARG A 23 -21.32 -7.16 12.51
C ARG A 23 -21.46 -6.82 11.02
N GLU A 24 -21.17 -5.59 10.59
CA GLU A 24 -21.31 -5.16 9.19
C GLU A 24 -20.00 -5.18 8.39
N PHE A 25 -18.87 -5.30 9.07
CA PHE A 25 -17.60 -5.58 8.44
C PHE A 25 -17.53 -7.09 8.20
N GLY A 26 -17.91 -7.55 7.01
CA GLY A 26 -17.61 -8.91 6.56
C GLY A 26 -16.11 -9.19 6.59
N ASP A 27 -15.68 -10.34 6.06
CA ASP A 27 -14.25 -10.71 6.04
C ASP A 27 -13.37 -9.53 5.58
N LEU A 28 -12.46 -9.11 6.45
CA LEU A 28 -11.50 -8.03 6.21
C LEU A 28 -10.14 -8.65 5.87
N TYR A 29 -9.50 -8.09 4.87
CA TYR A 29 -8.15 -8.49 4.44
C TYR A 29 -7.14 -7.43 4.90
N PRO A 30 -6.11 -7.81 5.68
CA PRO A 30 -5.02 -6.90 6.00
C PRO A 30 -4.24 -6.56 4.73
N ILE A 31 -3.61 -5.39 4.67
CA ILE A 31 -2.66 -4.97 3.64
C ILE A 31 -1.52 -4.20 4.30
N GLY A 32 -0.28 -4.43 3.86
CA GLY A 32 0.87 -3.67 4.35
C GLY A 32 0.78 -2.18 3.95
N LEU A 33 1.15 -1.27 4.85
CA LEU A 33 1.11 0.17 4.60
C LEU A 33 1.97 0.58 3.39
N ASP A 34 3.09 -0.12 3.19
CA ASP A 34 4.05 0.16 2.12
C ASP A 34 3.49 -0.09 0.71
N CYS A 35 2.40 -0.85 0.60
CA CYS A 35 1.67 -1.09 -0.64
C CYS A 35 0.96 0.16 -1.15
N LEU A 36 0.67 1.12 -0.28
CA LEU A 36 0.01 2.36 -0.64
C LEU A 36 1.05 3.35 -1.19
N HIS A 37 0.97 3.57 -2.49
CA HIS A 37 1.87 4.47 -3.19
C HIS A 37 1.36 5.91 -3.05
N LEU A 38 2.25 6.78 -2.58
CA LEU A 38 1.97 8.13 -2.06
C LEU A 38 1.51 9.15 -3.11
N ASP A 39 1.57 8.76 -4.37
CA ASP A 39 1.17 9.57 -5.51
C ASP A 39 -0.22 9.18 -6.03
N LEU A 40 -0.91 8.27 -5.33
CA LEU A 40 -2.19 7.70 -5.75
C LEU A 40 -3.27 7.81 -4.67
N SER A 41 -4.51 7.93 -5.13
CA SER A 41 -5.69 7.89 -4.26
C SER A 41 -5.95 6.48 -3.73
N ALA A 42 -6.51 6.39 -2.52
CA ALA A 42 -6.96 5.14 -1.93
C ALA A 42 -7.88 4.38 -2.92
N PRO A 43 -7.54 3.15 -3.32
CA PRO A 43 -8.32 2.41 -4.32
C PRO A 43 -9.70 2.03 -3.77
N CYS A 44 -9.80 1.75 -2.48
CA CYS A 44 -11.02 1.37 -1.76
C CYS A 44 -11.02 2.01 -0.37
N ASP A 45 -12.06 1.72 0.40
CA ASP A 45 -12.13 2.14 1.80
C ASP A 45 -11.07 1.39 2.62
N LEU A 46 -10.25 2.16 3.32
CA LEU A 46 -9.17 1.67 4.17
C LEU A 46 -9.62 1.76 5.63
N PHE A 47 -9.50 0.65 6.34
CA PHE A 47 -9.85 0.55 7.75
C PHE A 47 -8.59 0.41 8.60
N ARG A 48 -8.62 0.98 9.79
CA ARG A 48 -7.58 0.79 10.81
C ARG A 48 -8.15 -0.02 11.95
N ARG A 49 -7.36 -0.96 12.47
CA ARG A 49 -7.66 -1.66 13.71
C ARG A 49 -7.21 -0.83 14.92
N LEU A 50 -8.11 -0.62 15.87
CA LEU A 50 -7.80 0.01 17.15
C LEU A 50 -7.24 -1.01 18.15
N SER A 51 -6.63 -0.53 19.23
CA SER A 51 -6.18 -1.40 20.33
C SER A 51 -7.32 -2.15 21.02
N SER A 52 -8.56 -1.64 20.92
CA SER A 52 -9.77 -2.34 21.37
C SER A 52 -10.13 -3.56 20.50
N GLY A 53 -9.52 -3.69 19.32
CA GLY A 53 -9.85 -4.71 18.33
C GLY A 53 -10.90 -4.27 17.31
N GLU A 54 -11.54 -3.12 17.52
CA GLU A 54 -12.53 -2.55 16.59
C GLU A 54 -11.86 -2.03 15.31
N PHE A 55 -12.59 -2.09 14.20
CA PHE A 55 -12.15 -1.52 12.92
C PHE A 55 -12.88 -0.21 12.64
N VAL A 56 -12.12 0.83 12.32
CA VAL A 56 -12.66 2.15 11.99
C VAL A 56 -12.22 2.58 10.60
N LEU A 57 -13.13 3.24 9.86
CA LEU A 57 -12.79 3.83 8.57
C LEU A 57 -11.69 4.87 8.77
N TYR A 58 -10.55 4.63 8.13
CA TYR A 58 -9.41 5.52 8.15
C TYR A 58 -9.43 6.48 6.96
N ALA A 59 -9.57 5.95 5.75
CA ALA A 59 -9.66 6.73 4.53
C ALA A 59 -10.71 6.14 3.60
N GLY A 60 -11.58 7.00 3.06
CA GLY A 60 -12.52 6.59 2.03
C GLY A 60 -11.85 6.42 0.67
N LYS A 61 -12.47 5.63 -0.20
CA LYS A 61 -12.12 5.52 -1.62
C LYS A 61 -11.92 6.90 -2.25
N GLY A 62 -10.82 7.06 -2.99
CA GLY A 62 -10.52 8.27 -3.75
C GLY A 62 -9.79 9.37 -2.96
N ILE A 63 -9.65 9.22 -1.64
CA ILE A 63 -8.88 10.17 -0.83
C ILE A 63 -7.39 10.03 -1.17
N PRO A 64 -6.68 11.14 -1.48
CA PRO A 64 -5.24 11.12 -1.71
C PRO A 64 -4.49 10.63 -0.47
N PHE A 65 -3.50 9.78 -0.68
CA PHE A 65 -2.65 9.26 0.38
C PHE A 65 -1.29 9.95 0.32
N ASP A 66 -1.06 10.99 1.12
CA ASP A 66 0.20 11.76 1.09
C ASP A 66 1.25 11.25 2.09
N GLN A 67 2.46 11.81 2.01
CA GLN A 67 3.56 11.49 2.93
C GLN A 67 3.24 11.79 4.40
N GLY A 68 2.47 12.84 4.68
CA GLY A 68 2.09 13.18 6.06
C GLY A 68 1.17 12.12 6.67
N ILE A 69 0.25 11.58 5.87
CA ILE A 69 -0.63 10.47 6.26
C ILE A 69 0.20 9.22 6.56
N ARG A 70 1.15 8.86 5.71
CA ARG A 70 2.04 7.70 5.94
C ARG A 70 2.90 7.87 7.18
N THR A 71 3.55 9.02 7.34
CA THR A 71 4.39 9.29 8.52
C THR A 71 3.55 9.26 9.80
N GLY A 72 2.37 9.87 9.81
CA GLY A 72 1.48 9.82 10.97
C GLY A 72 1.01 8.41 11.33
N LEU A 73 0.77 7.55 10.34
CA LEU A 73 0.46 6.13 10.58
C LEU A 73 1.65 5.36 11.13
N ALA A 74 2.85 5.57 10.57
CA ALA A 74 4.07 4.94 11.04
C ALA A 74 4.43 5.36 12.49
N GLU A 75 4.27 6.64 12.83
CA GLU A 75 4.47 7.16 14.20
C GLU A 75 3.49 6.54 15.21
N LEU A 76 2.29 6.17 14.75
CA LEU A 76 1.28 5.46 15.55
C LEU A 76 1.50 3.93 15.59
N GLY A 77 2.61 3.43 15.02
CA GLY A 77 2.93 2.01 14.95
C GLY A 77 1.96 1.20 14.08
N VAL A 78 1.30 1.86 13.12
CA VAL A 78 0.36 1.18 12.21
C VAL A 78 1.14 0.66 11.01
N GLU A 79 1.37 -0.65 11.00
CA GLU A 79 2.06 -1.35 9.89
C GLU A 79 1.08 -1.88 8.84
N GLU A 80 -0.18 -2.11 9.24
CA GLU A 80 -1.22 -2.67 8.39
C GLU A 80 -2.49 -1.81 8.40
N LEU A 81 -3.10 -1.73 7.23
CA LEU A 81 -4.49 -1.29 7.07
C LEU A 81 -5.32 -2.47 6.61
N TYR A 82 -6.64 -2.31 6.61
CA TYR A 82 -7.57 -3.37 6.27
C TYR A 82 -8.49 -2.90 5.15
N ILE A 83 -8.83 -3.82 4.25
CA ILE A 83 -9.81 -3.62 3.19
C ILE A 83 -10.89 -4.68 3.31
N ARG A 84 -12.05 -4.45 2.71
CA ARG A 84 -13.09 -5.50 2.60
C ARG A 84 -12.60 -6.59 1.66
N GLU A 85 -12.92 -7.85 1.95
CA GLU A 85 -12.59 -8.99 1.07
C GLU A 85 -13.12 -8.77 -0.36
N ALA A 86 -14.29 -8.14 -0.50
CA ALA A 86 -14.87 -7.79 -1.79
C ALA A 86 -14.02 -6.80 -2.61
N ASP A 87 -13.19 -5.98 -1.96
CA ASP A 87 -12.30 -5.00 -2.60
C ASP A 87 -10.90 -5.57 -2.91
N VAL A 88 -10.58 -6.79 -2.46
CA VAL A 88 -9.27 -7.43 -2.68
C VAL A 88 -8.90 -7.48 -4.17
N PRO A 89 -9.75 -7.92 -5.11
CA PRO A 89 -9.40 -7.93 -6.53
C PRO A 89 -9.06 -6.54 -7.07
N ARG A 90 -9.74 -5.51 -6.56
CA ARG A 90 -9.54 -4.13 -6.97
C ARG A 90 -8.24 -3.55 -6.41
N PHE A 91 -7.88 -3.92 -5.18
CA PHE A 91 -6.62 -3.55 -4.58
C PHE A 91 -5.43 -4.16 -5.31
N PHE A 92 -5.49 -5.45 -5.68
CA PHE A 92 -4.42 -6.10 -6.44
C PHE A 92 -4.29 -5.56 -7.87
N ALA A 93 -5.40 -5.18 -8.52
CA ALA A 93 -5.32 -4.45 -9.78
C ALA A 93 -4.62 -3.08 -9.62
N TYR A 94 -4.92 -2.35 -8.54
CA TYR A 94 -4.22 -1.11 -8.20
C TYR A 94 -2.71 -1.34 -8.00
N LEU A 95 -2.31 -2.39 -7.27
CA LEU A 95 -0.90 -2.72 -7.06
C LEU A 95 -0.17 -2.98 -8.37
N ARG A 96 -0.76 -3.82 -9.24
CA ARG A 96 -0.22 -4.13 -10.57
C ARG A 96 -0.05 -2.87 -11.41
N ASP A 97 -1.11 -2.06 -11.52
CA ASP A 97 -1.10 -0.86 -12.36
C ASP A 97 -0.10 0.19 -11.85
N SER A 98 0.06 0.28 -10.52
CA SER A 98 1.05 1.15 -9.88
C SER A 98 2.47 0.67 -10.17
N LEU A 99 2.70 -0.63 -10.01
CA LEU A 99 4.00 -1.24 -10.28
C LEU A 99 4.43 -1.06 -11.74
N GLU A 100 3.52 -1.29 -12.68
CA GLU A 100 3.79 -1.09 -14.10
C GLU A 100 4.22 0.34 -14.42
N LYS A 101 3.54 1.34 -13.84
CA LYS A 101 3.90 2.76 -14.01
C LYS A 101 5.29 3.07 -13.47
N ILE A 102 5.61 2.58 -12.28
CA ILE A 102 6.88 2.84 -11.59
C ILE A 102 8.05 2.20 -12.34
N VAL A 103 7.89 0.95 -12.79
CA VAL A 103 8.94 0.23 -13.52
C VAL A 103 9.21 0.88 -14.88
N LYS A 104 8.16 1.35 -15.58
CA LYS A 104 8.27 1.97 -16.91
C LYS A 104 8.71 3.43 -16.88
N ASP A 105 8.57 4.12 -15.75
CA ASP A 105 9.02 5.51 -15.63
C ASP A 105 10.54 5.60 -15.63
N ALA A 106 11.08 6.32 -16.63
CA ALA A 106 12.51 6.56 -16.78
C ALA A 106 13.08 7.50 -15.71
N ASN A 107 12.24 8.32 -15.07
CA ASN A 107 12.68 9.26 -14.04
C ASN A 107 12.68 8.63 -12.63
N THR A 108 12.04 7.48 -12.47
CA THR A 108 12.04 6.75 -11.20
C THR A 108 13.41 6.14 -10.96
N SER A 109 13.96 6.36 -9.76
CA SER A 109 15.28 5.82 -9.41
C SER A 109 15.30 4.28 -9.37
N PRO A 110 16.43 3.64 -9.69
CA PRO A 110 16.54 2.18 -9.66
C PRO A 110 16.15 1.55 -8.31
N VAL A 111 16.54 2.21 -7.21
CA VAL A 111 16.18 1.79 -5.84
C VAL A 111 14.67 1.83 -5.63
N ARG A 112 13.99 2.88 -6.11
CA ARG A 112 12.53 2.99 -5.96
C ARG A 112 11.78 1.94 -6.77
N LYS A 113 12.26 1.61 -7.98
CA LYS A 113 11.71 0.51 -8.79
C LYS A 113 11.86 -0.83 -8.08
N ALA A 114 13.06 -1.11 -7.56
CA ALA A 114 13.33 -2.33 -6.81
C ALA A 114 12.43 -2.46 -5.57
N GLN A 115 12.26 -1.37 -4.80
CA GLN A 115 11.34 -1.34 -3.66
C GLN A 115 9.89 -1.62 -4.07
N ALA A 116 9.41 -0.99 -5.14
CA ALA A 116 8.03 -1.18 -5.62
C ALA A 116 7.77 -2.63 -6.04
N VAL A 117 8.72 -3.25 -6.78
CA VAL A 117 8.67 -4.68 -7.12
C VAL A 117 8.64 -5.53 -5.86
N HIS A 118 9.58 -5.29 -4.95
CA HIS A 118 9.71 -6.07 -3.73
C HIS A 118 8.42 -6.05 -2.90
N ILE A 119 7.89 -4.86 -2.59
CA ILE A 119 6.64 -4.69 -1.84
C ILE A 119 5.47 -5.39 -2.52
N SER A 120 5.30 -5.17 -3.83
CA SER A 120 4.17 -5.73 -4.59
C SER A 120 4.22 -7.26 -4.63
N CYS A 121 5.41 -7.84 -4.84
CA CYS A 121 5.61 -9.28 -4.82
C CYS A 121 5.35 -9.86 -3.43
N THR A 122 5.87 -9.24 -2.37
CA THR A 122 5.67 -9.69 -0.98
C THR A 122 4.20 -9.72 -0.61
N GLU A 123 3.43 -8.66 -0.89
CA GLU A 123 2.00 -8.63 -0.58
C GLU A 123 1.21 -9.65 -1.40
N THR A 124 1.54 -9.81 -2.69
CA THR A 124 0.84 -10.75 -3.56
C THR A 124 1.12 -12.20 -3.16
N MET A 125 2.36 -12.52 -2.79
CA MET A 125 2.70 -13.84 -2.25
C MET A 125 2.04 -14.07 -0.90
N ARG A 126 1.97 -13.05 -0.02
CA ARG A 126 1.26 -13.13 1.26
C ARG A 126 -0.20 -13.54 1.03
N ARG A 127 -0.88 -12.95 0.04
CA ARG A 127 -2.24 -13.36 -0.33
C ARG A 127 -2.30 -14.79 -0.86
N ALA A 128 -1.46 -15.13 -1.83
CA ALA A 128 -1.48 -16.45 -2.45
C ALA A 128 -1.20 -17.58 -1.45
N TYR A 129 -0.36 -17.35 -0.44
CA TYR A 129 -0.12 -18.30 0.65
C TYR A 129 -1.28 -18.37 1.66
N ALA A 130 -1.89 -17.24 1.99
CA ALA A 130 -3.04 -17.20 2.89
C ALA A 130 -4.28 -17.89 2.29
N ASP A 131 -4.44 -17.78 0.97
CA ASP A 131 -5.56 -18.38 0.23
C ASP A 131 -5.09 -18.88 -1.15
N PRO A 132 -4.81 -20.18 -1.30
CA PRO A 132 -4.24 -20.73 -2.54
C PRO A 132 -5.29 -21.02 -3.62
N ARG A 133 -6.42 -20.30 -3.65
CA ARG A 133 -7.40 -20.42 -4.74
C ARG A 133 -6.82 -19.90 -6.07
N ALA A 134 -7.26 -20.49 -7.18
CA ALA A 134 -6.77 -20.19 -8.52
C ALA A 134 -6.80 -18.69 -8.89
N ALA A 135 -7.82 -17.96 -8.41
CA ALA A 135 -7.92 -16.52 -8.63
C ALA A 135 -6.73 -15.72 -8.06
N PHE A 136 -6.21 -16.12 -6.89
CA PHE A 136 -5.07 -15.44 -6.27
C PHE A 136 -3.74 -15.84 -6.89
N LEU A 137 -3.64 -17.09 -7.36
CA LEU A 137 -2.49 -17.53 -8.17
C LEU A 137 -2.42 -16.76 -9.50
N GLN A 138 -3.57 -16.45 -10.12
CA GLN A 138 -3.61 -15.60 -11.30
C GLN A 138 -3.15 -14.17 -10.99
N GLN A 139 -3.58 -13.59 -9.87
CA GLN A 139 -3.09 -12.27 -9.43
C GLN A 139 -1.58 -12.25 -9.19
N ALA A 140 -1.01 -13.32 -8.61
CA ALA A 140 0.43 -13.50 -8.49
C ALA A 140 1.13 -13.48 -9.85
N HIS A 141 0.56 -14.18 -10.84
CA HIS A 141 1.11 -14.20 -12.20
C HIS A 141 1.12 -12.82 -12.86
N GLU A 142 0.11 -11.99 -12.60
CA GLU A 142 0.04 -10.64 -13.18
C GLU A 142 1.14 -9.70 -12.65
N VAL A 143 1.59 -9.88 -11.40
CA VAL A 143 2.67 -9.08 -10.80
C VAL A 143 4.07 -9.53 -11.27
N ILE A 144 4.20 -10.76 -11.78
CA ILE A 144 5.48 -11.28 -12.32
C ILE A 144 5.89 -10.52 -13.59
N THR A 145 4.93 -10.14 -14.44
CA THR A 145 5.23 -9.50 -15.73
C THR A 145 6.06 -8.21 -15.58
N PRO A 146 5.63 -7.18 -14.81
CA PRO A 146 6.43 -5.97 -14.60
C PRO A 146 7.75 -6.25 -13.86
N THR A 147 7.81 -7.30 -13.04
CA THR A 147 9.03 -7.73 -12.36
C THR A 147 10.08 -8.24 -13.34
N VAL A 148 9.69 -9.12 -14.27
CA VAL A 148 10.58 -9.62 -15.32
C VAL A 148 11.04 -8.48 -16.23
N ASP A 149 10.12 -7.57 -16.58
CA ASP A 149 10.45 -6.38 -17.36
C ASP A 149 11.51 -5.51 -16.68
N LEU A 150 11.46 -5.34 -15.35
CA LEU A 150 12.50 -4.64 -14.59
C LEU A 150 13.84 -5.37 -14.69
N ILE A 151 13.82 -6.69 -14.45
CA ILE A 151 15.03 -7.53 -14.41
C ILE A 151 15.78 -7.47 -15.74
N VAL A 152 15.06 -7.52 -16.85
CA VAL A 152 15.63 -7.55 -18.20
C VAL A 152 16.15 -6.17 -18.63
N ARG A 153 15.55 -5.07 -18.15
CA ARG A 153 15.81 -3.72 -18.67
C ARG A 153 16.71 -2.84 -17.80
N ASP A 154 16.84 -3.13 -16.51
CA ASP A 154 17.47 -2.20 -15.56
C ASP A 154 18.42 -2.93 -14.59
N ASP A 155 19.68 -3.10 -15.00
CA ASP A 155 20.72 -3.77 -14.19
C ASP A 155 20.91 -3.14 -12.81
N ALA A 156 20.78 -1.82 -12.70
CA ALA A 156 20.92 -1.13 -11.44
C ALA A 156 19.77 -1.45 -10.50
N ALA A 157 18.53 -1.48 -11.01
CA ALA A 157 17.36 -1.84 -10.23
C ALA A 157 17.38 -3.33 -9.85
N THR A 158 17.84 -4.20 -10.74
CA THR A 158 18.04 -5.64 -10.46
C THR A 158 19.02 -5.85 -9.30
N ARG A 159 20.16 -5.15 -9.30
CA ARG A 159 21.10 -5.23 -8.16
C ARG A 159 20.49 -4.73 -6.86
N ALA A 160 19.75 -3.63 -6.89
CA ALA A 160 19.05 -3.12 -5.71
C ALA A 160 17.99 -4.11 -5.21
N LEU A 161 17.27 -4.77 -6.11
CA LEU A 161 16.28 -5.79 -5.77
C LEU A 161 16.93 -7.00 -5.08
N VAL A 162 18.06 -7.50 -5.61
CA VAL A 162 18.83 -8.58 -4.98
C VAL A 162 19.26 -8.18 -3.56
N GLN A 163 19.75 -6.96 -3.37
CA GLN A 163 20.15 -6.46 -2.05
C GLN A 163 18.99 -6.40 -1.05
N LEU A 164 17.81 -5.92 -1.47
CA LEU A 164 16.61 -5.90 -0.63
C LEU A 164 16.26 -7.33 -0.18
N THR A 165 16.15 -8.26 -1.13
CA THR A 165 15.79 -9.66 -0.82
C THR A 165 16.82 -10.38 0.05
N ALA A 166 18.11 -10.06 -0.10
CA ALA A 166 19.17 -10.61 0.75
C ALA A 166 19.06 -10.10 2.19
N TYR A 167 18.69 -8.83 2.39
CA TYR A 167 18.50 -8.25 3.72
C TYR A 167 17.34 -8.88 4.46
N ASP A 168 16.23 -9.17 3.77
CA ASP A 168 15.08 -9.87 4.37
C ASP A 168 15.46 -11.27 4.86
N HIS A 169 16.29 -11.97 4.10
CA HIS A 169 16.79 -13.29 4.50
C HIS A 169 17.73 -13.22 5.71
N CYS A 170 18.55 -12.18 5.83
CA CYS A 170 19.50 -12.02 6.94
C CYS A 170 18.86 -11.53 8.25
N THR A 171 17.63 -10.99 8.22
CA THR A 171 16.93 -10.49 9.41
C THR A 171 16.12 -11.59 10.13
N TYR A 172 16.02 -12.78 9.52
CA TYR A 172 15.40 -13.99 10.09
C TYR A 172 16.43 -15.12 10.30
N VAL A 173 17.58 -14.79 10.91
CA VAL A 173 18.56 -15.78 11.41
C VAL A 173 18.73 -15.61 12.92
#